data_AF-A0A561TJE7-F1
#
_entry.id   AF-A0A561TJE7-F1
#
_cell.length_a   1.000
_cell.length_b   1.000
_cell.length_c   1.000
_cell.angle_alpha   90.00
_cell.angle_beta   90.00
_cell.angle_gamma   90.00
#
_symmetry.space_group_name_H-M   'P 1'
#
loop_
_entity.id
_entity.type
_entity.pdbx_description
1 polymer ?
#
loop_
_entity_poly.entity_id
_entity_poly.type
_entity_poly.pdbx_seq_one_letter_code
_entity_poly.pdbx_strand_id
1 'polypeptide(L)'
;MGVAGTVLASAITGWSTRQQVQAQARAEHAHWRRQVRRDAYGAFLSPASESQKALKMAGRAFIGERDTEEVDRRLQQAQDQLALAQAAWANLAVEGPDAVERAARSVYTTLKSMHTTLLALRDTPPDAPDGNVRFVERHAVEVARLSERIGEFTVAARSALDDIGD
;
A
#
# COMPACT_ATOMS: atom_id res chain seq x y z
N MET A 1 31.48 56.60 -33.17
CA MET A 1 30.65 56.45 -31.96
C MET A 1 29.58 55.42 -32.28
N GLY A 2 29.61 54.14 -31.95
CA GLY A 2 30.30 53.34 -30.95
C GLY A 2 29.49 52.05 -30.87
N VAL A 3 29.78 51.07 -31.72
CA VAL A 3 29.18 49.72 -31.67
C VAL A 3 30.28 48.78 -31.19
N ALA A 4 30.48 48.73 -29.88
CA ALA A 4 31.45 47.82 -29.26
C ALA A 4 31.02 47.55 -27.82
N GLY A 5 30.08 46.61 -27.64
CA GLY A 5 29.61 46.29 -26.30
C GLY A 5 28.62 45.14 -26.21
N THR A 6 28.74 44.05 -26.99
CA THR A 6 27.89 42.86 -26.77
C THR A 6 28.47 41.54 -27.30
N VAL A 7 29.73 41.22 -27.05
CA VAL A 7 30.28 39.90 -27.45
C VAL A 7 31.00 39.13 -26.33
N LEU A 8 31.14 39.68 -25.12
CA LEU A 8 31.82 38.97 -24.01
C LEU A 8 30.87 38.30 -22.99
N ALA A 9 29.55 38.35 -23.18
CA ALA A 9 28.60 37.74 -22.23
C ALA A 9 28.25 36.26 -22.54
N SER A 10 28.58 35.74 -23.72
CA SER A 10 28.14 34.43 -24.20
C SER A 10 29.11 33.27 -23.95
N ALA A 11 30.35 33.55 -23.53
CA ALA A 11 31.34 32.49 -23.26
C ALA A 11 31.29 31.95 -21.81
N ILE A 12 30.76 32.73 -20.86
CA ILE A 12 30.65 32.33 -19.43
C ILE A 12 29.36 31.54 -19.16
N THR A 13 28.32 31.74 -19.98
CA THR A 13 27.03 31.07 -19.86
C THR A 13 27.07 29.59 -20.27
N GLY A 14 28.01 29.16 -21.13
CA GLY A 14 28.02 27.79 -21.65
C GLY A 14 28.24 26.68 -20.61
N TRP A 15 29.01 26.95 -19.55
CA TRP A 15 29.27 25.97 -18.48
C TRP A 15 28.19 25.98 -17.39
N SER A 16 27.73 27.17 -16.98
CA SER A 16 26.65 27.28 -16.00
C SER A 16 25.33 26.74 -16.56
N THR A 17 25.00 26.98 -17.83
CA THR A 17 23.79 26.44 -18.45
C THR A 17 23.85 24.92 -18.61
N ARG A 18 25.02 24.33 -18.92
CA ARG A 18 25.17 22.86 -18.96
C ARG A 18 25.01 22.23 -17.58
N GLN A 19 25.60 22.84 -16.55
CA GLN A 19 25.48 22.36 -15.18
C GLN A 19 24.05 22.51 -14.64
N GLN A 20 23.38 23.61 -14.99
CA GLN A 20 21.99 23.90 -14.64
C GLN A 20 21.02 22.95 -15.35
N VAL A 21 21.21 22.66 -16.64
CA VAL A 21 20.40 21.66 -17.38
C VAL A 21 20.60 20.26 -16.80
N GLN A 22 21.81 19.88 -16.42
CA GLN A 22 22.04 18.58 -15.76
C GLN A 22 21.43 18.52 -14.36
N ALA A 23 21.54 19.58 -13.56
CA ALA A 23 20.91 19.67 -12.25
C ALA A 23 19.39 19.63 -12.36
N GLN A 24 18.83 20.33 -13.35
CA GLN A 24 17.39 20.34 -13.63
C GLN A 24 16.89 18.97 -14.11
N ALA A 25 17.60 18.31 -15.03
CA ALA A 25 17.24 16.97 -15.49
C ALA A 25 17.29 15.94 -14.35
N ARG A 26 18.27 16.04 -13.43
CA ARG A 26 18.33 15.17 -12.24
C ARG A 26 17.17 15.43 -11.28
N ALA A 27 16.84 16.70 -11.03
CA ALA A 27 15.72 17.08 -10.18
C ALA A 27 14.38 16.62 -10.77
N GLU A 28 14.14 16.84 -12.07
CA GLU A 28 12.95 16.37 -12.78
C GLU A 28 12.83 14.84 -12.75
N HIS A 29 13.95 14.13 -12.96
CA HIS A 29 13.96 12.67 -12.89
C HIS A 29 13.70 12.15 -11.46
N ALA A 30 14.25 12.79 -10.43
CA ALA A 30 13.99 12.46 -9.03
C ALA A 30 12.51 12.69 -8.67
N HIS A 31 11.93 13.82 -9.08
CA HIS A 31 10.51 14.11 -8.90
C HIS A 31 9.61 13.10 -9.60
N TRP A 32 9.93 12.73 -10.84
CA TRP A 32 9.17 11.72 -11.59
C TRP A 32 9.19 10.37 -10.87
N ARG A 33 10.36 9.90 -10.43
CA ARG A 33 10.47 8.64 -9.65
C ARG A 33 9.70 8.69 -8.34
N ARG A 34 9.75 9.81 -7.62
CA ARG A 34 9.00 10.01 -6.37
C ARG A 34 7.50 9.94 -6.61
N GLN A 35 7.00 10.54 -7.69
CA GLN A 35 5.58 10.52 -8.04
C GLN A 35 5.11 9.11 -8.40
N VAL A 36 5.83 8.41 -9.30
CA VAL A 36 5.50 7.03 -9.70
C VAL A 36 5.45 6.10 -8.49
N ARG A 37 6.44 6.18 -7.57
CA ARG A 37 6.44 5.36 -6.35
C ARG A 37 5.28 5.69 -5.43
N ARG A 38 4.97 6.98 -5.23
CA ARG A 38 3.84 7.41 -4.41
C ARG A 38 2.52 6.86 -4.98
N ASP A 39 2.34 6.91 -6.28
CA ASP A 39 1.15 6.40 -6.97
C ASP A 39 1.06 4.88 -6.81
N ALA A 40 2.18 4.15 -6.96
CA ALA A 40 2.23 2.70 -6.72
C ALA A 40 1.90 2.32 -5.26
N TYR A 41 2.42 3.06 -4.28
CA TYR A 41 2.10 2.84 -2.86
C TYR A 41 0.62 3.12 -2.56
N GLY A 42 0.06 4.17 -3.16
CA GLY A 42 -1.37 4.47 -3.07
C GLY A 42 -2.24 3.39 -3.70
N ALA A 43 -1.83 2.87 -4.87
CA ALA A 43 -2.52 1.80 -5.59
C ALA A 43 -2.56 0.48 -4.80
N PHE A 44 -1.58 0.24 -3.93
CA PHE A 44 -1.60 -0.89 -2.99
C PHE A 44 -2.44 -0.61 -1.73
N LEU A 45 -2.24 0.55 -1.09
CA LEU A 45 -2.89 0.89 0.18
C LEU A 45 -4.39 1.04 0.08
N SER A 46 -4.90 1.60 -1.02
CA SER A 46 -6.33 1.83 -1.20
C SER A 46 -7.12 0.50 -1.13
N PRO A 47 -6.86 -0.50 -1.98
CA PRO A 47 -7.57 -1.77 -1.88
C PRO A 47 -7.26 -2.55 -0.59
N ALA A 48 -6.04 -2.46 -0.04
CA ALA A 48 -5.73 -3.09 1.25
C ALA A 48 -6.59 -2.52 2.40
N SER A 49 -6.83 -1.21 2.40
CA SER A 49 -7.66 -0.54 3.42
C SER A 49 -9.14 -0.87 3.27
N GLU A 50 -9.65 -0.93 2.03
CA GLU A 50 -11.02 -1.35 1.76
C GLU A 50 -11.26 -2.81 2.13
N SER A 51 -10.29 -3.69 1.85
CA SER A 51 -10.34 -5.08 2.31
C SER A 51 -10.35 -5.17 3.85
N GLN A 52 -9.48 -4.42 4.54
CA GLN A 52 -9.48 -4.34 6.00
C GLN A 52 -10.85 -3.92 6.55
N LYS A 53 -11.45 -2.88 5.97
CA LYS A 53 -12.76 -2.37 6.38
C LYS A 53 -13.84 -3.42 6.18
N ALA A 54 -13.91 -4.05 5.01
CA ALA A 54 -14.86 -5.11 4.71
C ALA A 54 -14.72 -6.30 5.68
N LEU A 55 -13.49 -6.74 5.97
CA LEU A 55 -13.21 -7.83 6.91
C LEU A 55 -13.60 -7.48 8.35
N LYS A 56 -13.33 -6.25 8.82
CA LYS A 56 -13.79 -5.78 10.14
C LYS A 56 -15.32 -5.77 10.24
N MET A 57 -16.02 -5.41 9.16
CA MET A 57 -17.47 -5.39 9.12
C MET A 57 -18.04 -6.82 9.09
N ALA A 58 -17.46 -7.72 8.30
CA ALA A 58 -17.80 -9.15 8.29
C ALA A 58 -17.63 -9.76 9.70
N GLY A 59 -16.48 -9.53 10.34
CA GLY A 59 -16.20 -9.99 11.70
C GLY A 59 -17.24 -9.52 12.72
N ARG A 60 -17.74 -8.28 12.59
CA ARG A 60 -18.82 -7.75 13.45
C ARG A 60 -20.17 -8.38 13.16
N ALA A 61 -20.48 -8.70 11.91
CA ALA A 61 -21.74 -9.34 11.53
C ALA A 61 -21.86 -10.79 12.05
N PHE A 62 -20.75 -11.40 12.48
CA PHE A 62 -20.76 -12.66 13.21
C PHE A 62 -21.08 -12.53 14.71
N ILE A 63 -21.13 -11.30 15.26
CA ILE A 63 -21.41 -11.05 16.68
C ILE A 63 -22.91 -10.82 16.87
N GLY A 64 -23.56 -11.66 17.66
CA GLY A 64 -24.99 -11.56 17.94
C GLY A 64 -25.82 -12.44 17.01
N GLU A 65 -26.95 -11.92 16.53
CA GLU A 65 -27.76 -12.60 15.52
C GLU A 65 -27.02 -12.56 14.17
N ARG A 66 -26.73 -13.75 13.65
CA ARG A 66 -25.84 -13.92 12.49
C ARG A 66 -26.59 -13.57 11.21
N ASP A 67 -26.33 -12.38 10.67
CA ASP A 67 -26.75 -11.98 9.33
C ASP A 67 -25.82 -12.60 8.28
N THR A 68 -26.17 -13.79 7.81
CA THR A 68 -25.36 -14.55 6.85
C THR A 68 -25.22 -13.86 5.49
N GLU A 69 -26.27 -13.14 5.04
CA GLU A 69 -26.23 -12.41 3.76
C GLU A 69 -25.26 -11.24 3.82
N GLU A 70 -25.27 -10.48 4.93
CA GLU A 70 -24.31 -9.41 5.14
C GLU A 70 -22.88 -9.95 5.26
N VAL A 71 -22.67 -11.04 6.00
CA VAL A 71 -21.36 -11.70 6.08
C VAL A 71 -20.85 -12.06 4.69
N ASP A 72 -21.65 -12.74 3.87
CA ASP A 72 -21.24 -13.18 2.54
C ASP A 72 -20.92 -12.01 1.61
N ARG A 73 -21.78 -10.97 1.61
CA ARG A 73 -21.54 -9.74 0.86
C ARG A 73 -20.21 -9.08 1.23
N ARG A 74 -19.89 -9.01 2.53
CA ARG A 74 -18.64 -8.40 3.01
C ARG A 74 -17.41 -9.26 2.71
N LEU A 75 -17.54 -10.59 2.79
CA LEU A 75 -16.46 -11.50 2.44
C LEU A 75 -16.15 -11.46 0.93
N GLN A 76 -17.16 -11.33 0.08
CA GLN A 76 -16.97 -11.12 -1.35
C GLN A 76 -16.29 -9.78 -1.62
N GLN A 77 -16.79 -8.69 -1.03
CA GLN A 77 -16.17 -7.37 -1.16
C GLN A 77 -14.68 -7.40 -0.73
N ALA A 78 -14.38 -8.06 0.39
CA ALA A 78 -13.00 -8.21 0.86
C ALA A 78 -12.12 -9.01 -0.12
N GLN A 79 -12.67 -10.04 -0.76
CA GLN A 79 -11.98 -10.86 -1.77
C GLN A 79 -11.66 -10.04 -3.02
N ASP A 80 -12.61 -9.26 -3.52
CA ASP A 80 -12.43 -8.41 -4.70
C ASP A 80 -11.30 -7.38 -4.44
N GLN A 81 -11.30 -6.77 -3.26
CA GLN A 81 -10.25 -5.83 -2.86
C GLN A 81 -8.90 -6.52 -2.61
N LEU A 82 -8.88 -7.75 -2.09
CA LEU A 82 -7.67 -8.56 -1.98
C LEU A 82 -7.03 -8.83 -3.34
N ALA A 83 -7.85 -9.12 -4.37
CA ALA A 83 -7.35 -9.33 -5.74
C ALA A 83 -6.70 -8.06 -6.30
N LEU A 84 -7.31 -6.89 -6.09
CA LEU A 84 -6.73 -5.60 -6.47
C LEU A 84 -5.43 -5.30 -5.72
N ALA A 85 -5.39 -5.55 -4.41
CA ALA A 85 -4.18 -5.39 -3.60
C ALA A 85 -3.05 -6.33 -4.04
N GLN A 86 -3.39 -7.57 -4.45
CA GLN A 86 -2.41 -8.51 -5.00
C GLN A 86 -1.82 -8.02 -6.32
N ALA A 87 -2.66 -7.51 -7.23
CA ALA A 87 -2.21 -6.95 -8.50
C ALA A 87 -1.29 -5.74 -8.29
N ALA A 88 -1.66 -4.83 -7.37
CA ALA A 88 -0.82 -3.69 -7.02
C ALA A 88 0.51 -4.10 -6.34
N TRP A 89 0.48 -5.13 -5.48
CA TRP A 89 1.69 -5.67 -4.87
C TRP A 89 2.65 -6.27 -5.90
N ALA A 90 2.16 -6.94 -6.95
CA ALA A 90 3.01 -7.46 -8.00
C ALA A 90 3.89 -6.36 -8.64
N ASN A 91 3.34 -5.16 -8.85
CA ASN A 91 4.11 -4.01 -9.34
C ASN A 91 5.17 -3.55 -8.34
N LEU A 92 4.83 -3.52 -7.04
CA LEU A 92 5.78 -3.19 -5.97
C LEU A 92 6.90 -4.22 -5.84
N ALA A 93 6.62 -5.50 -6.09
CA ALA A 93 7.61 -6.56 -6.02
C ALA A 93 8.64 -6.49 -7.17
N VAL A 94 8.27 -5.90 -8.30
CA VAL A 94 9.15 -5.74 -9.46
C VAL A 94 9.98 -4.45 -9.36
N GLU A 95 9.37 -3.35 -8.91
CA GLU A 95 9.98 -2.01 -9.02
C GLU A 95 10.30 -1.35 -7.66
N GLY A 96 9.78 -1.90 -6.57
CA GLY A 96 9.88 -1.33 -5.24
C GLY A 96 11.14 -1.75 -4.48
N PRO A 97 11.62 -0.92 -3.53
CA PRO A 97 12.66 -1.35 -2.60
C PRO A 97 12.22 -2.56 -1.76
N ASP A 98 13.15 -3.47 -1.46
CA ASP A 98 12.90 -4.70 -0.69
C ASP A 98 12.20 -4.45 0.66
N ALA A 99 12.47 -3.33 1.32
CA ALA A 99 11.81 -2.97 2.57
C ALA A 99 10.31 -2.72 2.38
N VAL A 100 9.93 -2.06 1.28
CA VAL A 100 8.54 -1.75 0.95
C VAL A 100 7.81 -3.01 0.48
N GLU A 101 8.44 -3.84 -0.35
CA GLU A 101 7.90 -5.13 -0.78
C GLU A 101 7.59 -6.02 0.45
N ARG A 102 8.56 -6.18 1.36
CA ARG A 102 8.38 -7.04 2.54
C ARG A 102 7.25 -6.57 3.42
N ALA A 103 7.11 -5.25 3.60
CA ALA A 103 6.02 -4.68 4.36
C ALA A 103 4.66 -4.88 3.66
N ALA A 104 4.61 -4.70 2.33
CA ALA A 104 3.40 -4.93 1.53
C ALA A 104 2.95 -6.40 1.61
N ARG A 105 3.90 -7.33 1.47
CA ARG A 105 3.66 -8.76 1.65
C ARG A 105 3.13 -9.08 3.04
N SER A 106 3.66 -8.44 4.08
CA SER A 106 3.17 -8.63 5.46
C SER A 106 1.72 -8.15 5.63
N VAL A 107 1.33 -7.04 5.01
CA VAL A 107 -0.05 -6.54 4.98
C VAL A 107 -0.95 -7.53 4.24
N TYR A 108 -0.58 -7.91 3.02
CA TYR A 108 -1.38 -8.79 2.16
C TYR A 108 -1.61 -10.17 2.80
N THR A 109 -0.55 -10.79 3.34
CA THR A 109 -0.66 -12.09 4.01
C THR A 109 -1.55 -12.04 5.25
N THR A 110 -1.51 -10.95 6.01
CA THR A 110 -2.41 -10.75 7.16
C THR A 110 -3.86 -10.60 6.73
N LEU A 111 -4.15 -9.79 5.70
CA LEU A 111 -5.49 -9.65 5.11
C LEU A 111 -6.03 -11.00 4.62
N LYS A 112 -5.20 -11.78 3.91
CA LYS A 112 -5.57 -13.11 3.43
C LYS A 112 -5.85 -14.09 4.58
N SER A 113 -5.06 -14.04 5.65
CA SER A 113 -5.30 -14.82 6.86
C SER A 113 -6.66 -14.46 7.49
N MET A 114 -6.94 -13.16 7.65
CA MET A 114 -8.23 -12.67 8.17
C MET A 114 -9.42 -13.16 7.34
N HIS A 115 -9.32 -13.04 6.01
CA HIS A 115 -10.36 -13.52 5.09
C HIS A 115 -10.60 -15.01 5.24
N THR A 116 -9.52 -15.81 5.29
CA THR A 116 -9.60 -17.25 5.48
C THR A 116 -10.17 -17.63 6.86
N THR A 117 -9.79 -16.93 7.93
CA THR A 117 -10.34 -17.11 9.28
C THR A 117 -11.84 -16.89 9.28
N LEU A 118 -12.33 -15.83 8.63
CA LEU A 118 -13.76 -15.53 8.57
C LEU A 118 -14.54 -16.47 7.66
N LEU A 119 -13.95 -16.97 6.57
CA LEU A 119 -14.54 -18.04 5.76
C LEU A 119 -14.68 -19.33 6.58
N ALA A 120 -13.65 -19.71 7.34
CA ALA A 120 -13.73 -20.87 8.22
C ALA A 120 -14.80 -20.72 9.31
N LEU A 121 -14.92 -19.51 9.88
CA LEU A 121 -15.99 -19.17 10.81
C LEU A 121 -17.37 -19.25 10.15
N ARG A 122 -17.50 -18.77 8.90
CA ARG A 122 -18.73 -18.89 8.12
C ARG A 122 -19.14 -20.35 7.96
N ASP A 123 -18.20 -21.22 7.64
CA ASP A 123 -18.47 -22.63 7.35
C ASP A 123 -18.66 -23.48 8.61
N THR A 124 -18.44 -22.91 9.80
CA THR A 124 -18.61 -23.60 11.07
C THR A 124 -20.11 -23.73 11.43
N PRO A 125 -20.60 -24.95 11.74
CA PRO A 125 -21.98 -25.15 12.17
C PRO A 125 -22.24 -24.52 13.55
N PRO A 126 -23.49 -24.08 13.84
CA PRO A 126 -23.84 -23.41 15.09
C PRO A 126 -23.54 -24.25 16.35
N ASP A 127 -23.61 -25.57 16.24
CA ASP A 127 -23.50 -26.53 17.35
C ASP A 127 -22.07 -27.05 17.59
N ALA A 128 -21.04 -26.39 17.03
CA ALA A 128 -19.65 -26.83 17.18
C ALA A 128 -19.16 -26.76 18.66
N PRO A 129 -18.52 -27.82 19.19
CA PRO A 129 -18.26 -27.97 20.64
C PRO A 129 -17.25 -26.97 21.24
N ASP A 130 -16.33 -26.44 20.43
CA ASP A 130 -15.38 -25.38 20.84
C ASP A 130 -15.92 -23.95 20.56
N GLY A 131 -17.13 -23.86 20.00
CA GLY A 131 -17.78 -22.62 19.58
C GLY A 131 -17.02 -21.81 18.53
N ASN A 132 -17.60 -20.68 18.16
CA ASN A 132 -17.01 -19.69 17.28
C ASN A 132 -15.85 -18.88 17.94
N VAL A 133 -15.58 -19.13 19.24
CA VAL A 133 -14.69 -18.32 20.09
C VAL A 133 -13.27 -18.27 19.55
N ARG A 134 -12.67 -19.41 19.19
CA ARG A 134 -11.29 -19.44 18.66
C ARG A 134 -11.12 -18.62 17.38
N PHE A 135 -12.12 -18.64 16.49
CA PHE A 135 -12.08 -17.85 15.25
C PHE A 135 -12.24 -16.35 15.54
N VAL A 136 -13.11 -15.98 16.48
CA VAL A 136 -13.29 -14.59 16.90
C VAL A 136 -12.02 -14.03 17.55
N GLU A 137 -11.41 -14.78 18.48
CA GLU A 137 -10.15 -14.40 19.12
C GLU A 137 -9.02 -14.25 18.09
N ARG A 138 -8.87 -15.24 17.20
CA ARG A 138 -7.91 -15.18 16.11
C ARG A 138 -8.13 -13.95 15.23
N HIS A 139 -9.38 -13.69 14.84
CA HIS A 139 -9.70 -12.54 14.00
C HIS A 139 -9.37 -11.21 14.70
N ALA A 140 -9.64 -11.09 16.00
CA ALA A 140 -9.29 -9.90 16.78
C ALA A 140 -7.76 -9.66 16.81
N VAL A 141 -6.97 -10.72 17.02
CA VAL A 141 -5.50 -10.65 16.96
C VAL A 141 -5.02 -10.24 15.56
N GLU A 142 -5.61 -10.81 14.51
CA GLU A 142 -5.25 -10.48 13.13
C GLU A 142 -5.60 -9.02 12.77
N VAL A 143 -6.73 -8.48 13.27
CA VAL A 143 -7.09 -7.06 13.13
C VAL A 143 -6.05 -6.14 13.76
N ALA A 144 -5.57 -6.46 14.95
CA ALA A 144 -4.53 -5.69 15.64
C ALA A 144 -3.22 -5.74 14.86
N ARG A 145 -2.76 -6.95 14.48
CA ARG A 145 -1.55 -7.15 13.68
C ARG A 145 -1.61 -6.41 12.34
N LEU A 146 -2.74 -6.45 11.65
CA LEU A 146 -2.88 -5.75 10.37
C LEU A 146 -2.68 -4.24 10.51
N SER A 147 -3.17 -3.65 11.60
CA SER A 147 -3.00 -2.21 11.85
C SER A 147 -1.53 -1.85 12.06
N GLU A 148 -0.78 -2.70 12.78
CA GLU A 148 0.68 -2.59 12.90
C GLU A 148 1.37 -2.72 11.53
N ARG A 149 1.01 -3.72 10.72
CA ARG A 149 1.61 -3.95 9.38
C ARG A 149 1.37 -2.81 8.40
N ILE A 150 0.19 -2.18 8.43
CA ILE A 150 -0.09 -0.99 7.62
C ILE A 150 0.81 0.18 8.07
N GLY A 151 1.05 0.31 9.37
CA GLY A 151 2.01 1.26 9.93
C GLY A 151 3.43 1.02 9.42
N GLU A 152 3.92 -0.22 9.54
CA GLU A 152 5.24 -0.64 9.03
C GLU A 152 5.39 -0.34 7.54
N PHE A 153 4.36 -0.67 6.73
CA PHE A 153 4.36 -0.35 5.30
C PHE A 153 4.45 1.15 5.05
N THR A 154 3.66 1.95 5.77
CA THR A 154 3.65 3.41 5.59
C THR A 154 5.00 4.03 5.95
N VAL A 155 5.68 3.52 6.99
CA VAL A 155 7.03 3.94 7.37
C VAL A 155 8.05 3.57 6.29
N ALA A 156 8.03 2.32 5.82
CA ALA A 156 8.93 1.87 4.75
C ALA A 156 8.73 2.67 3.45
N ALA A 157 7.48 2.91 3.08
CA ALA A 157 7.11 3.70 1.91
C ALA A 157 7.59 5.15 2.02
N ARG A 158 7.46 5.79 3.19
CA ARG A 158 7.97 7.16 3.42
C ARG A 158 9.48 7.22 3.30
N SER A 159 10.20 6.32 3.99
CA SER A 159 11.67 6.22 3.90
C SER A 159 12.12 6.09 2.44
N ALA A 160 11.47 5.19 1.68
CA ALA A 160 11.79 4.97 0.27
C ALA A 160 11.52 6.17 -0.65
N LEU A 161 10.66 7.11 -0.26
CA LEU A 161 10.42 8.36 -1.00
C LEU A 161 11.45 9.43 -0.64
N ASP A 162 11.88 9.45 0.63
CA ASP A 162 12.86 10.41 1.13
C ASP A 162 14.28 10.07 0.65
N ASP A 163 14.63 8.80 0.53
CA ASP A 163 15.90 8.31 -0.07
C ASP A 163 16.09 8.72 -1.56
N ILE A 164 15.08 9.25 -2.24
CA ILE A 164 15.18 9.76 -3.63
C ILE A 164 15.52 11.26 -3.65
N GLY A 165 15.31 11.96 -2.53
CA GLY A 165 15.52 13.40 -2.40
C GLY A 165 16.93 13.81 -1.99
N ASP A 166 17.71 12.88 -1.44
CA ASP A 166 19.13 13.05 -1.05
C ASP A 166 20.08 12.56 -2.17
#